data_AF-A0A652L625-F1
#
_entry.id   AF-A0A652L625-F1
#
_cell.length_a   1.000
_cell.length_b   1.000
_cell.length_c   1.000
_cell.angle_alpha   90.00
_cell.angle_beta   90.00
_cell.angle_gamma   90.00
#
_symmetry.space_group_name_H-M   'P 1'
#
loop_
_entity.id
_entity.type
_entity.pdbx_description
1 polymer ?
#
loop_
_entity_poly.entity_id
_entity_poly.type
_entity_poly.pdbx_seq_one_letter_code
_entity_poly.pdbx_strand_id
1 'polypeptide(L)'
;AAAQASQAYSRMIAEVAATHSAAYLPLHERQTEVLSRADPPPVPYRELTPAAGVGVLVQHAVLRRSLDSISRRRGLLLTTDHIHQNSRGAALVAEVIDTFLPTRSG
;
A
#
# COMPACT_ATOMS: atom_id res chain seq x y z
N ALA A 1 -6.35 16.69 -1.33
CA ALA A 1 -6.51 16.61 0.14
C ALA A 1 -5.91 15.33 0.72
N ALA A 2 -6.44 14.14 0.40
CA ALA A 2 -5.96 12.87 0.97
C ALA A 2 -4.47 12.56 0.71
N ALA A 3 -3.98 12.75 -0.52
CA ALA A 3 -2.56 12.52 -0.84
C ALA A 3 -1.62 13.43 -0.02
N GLN A 4 -1.97 14.71 0.10
CA GLN A 4 -1.23 15.67 0.93
C GLN A 4 -1.25 15.30 2.42
N ALA A 5 -2.41 14.84 2.93
CA ALA A 5 -2.53 14.36 4.30
C ALA A 5 -1.64 13.12 4.54
N SER A 6 -1.66 12.14 3.64
CA SER A 6 -0.82 10.94 3.75
C SER A 6 0.68 11.26 3.77
N GLN A 7 1.11 12.24 2.97
CA GLN A 7 2.50 12.70 2.96
C GLN A 7 2.85 13.42 4.26
N ALA A 8 1.96 14.26 4.79
CA ALA A 8 2.18 14.95 6.07
C ALA A 8 2.29 13.96 7.24
N TYR A 9 1.44 12.94 7.30
CA TYR A 9 1.54 11.89 8.31
C TYR A 9 2.84 11.10 8.19
N SER A 10 3.27 10.76 6.97
CA SER A 10 4.52 10.01 6.76
C SER A 10 5.75 10.82 7.19
N ARG A 11 5.78 12.14 6.93
CA ARG A 11 6.80 13.03 7.47
C ARG A 11 6.82 13.06 9.00
N MET A 12 5.66 13.18 9.62
CA MET A 12 5.53 13.14 11.09
C MET A 12 6.06 11.81 11.66
N ILE A 13 5.76 10.68 11.01
CA ILE A 13 6.28 9.36 11.42
C ILE A 13 7.82 9.33 11.32
N ALA A 14 8.40 9.88 10.26
CA ALA A 14 9.85 9.97 10.11
C ALA A 14 10.51 10.84 11.20
N GLU A 15 9.89 11.98 11.57
CA GLU A 15 10.35 12.85 12.66
C GLU A 15 10.31 12.16 14.02
N VAL A 16 9.23 11.43 14.31
CA VAL A 16 9.11 10.62 15.54
C VAL A 16 10.15 9.52 15.55
N ALA A 17 10.34 8.80 14.45
CA ALA A 17 11.35 7.76 14.35
C ALA A 17 12.76 8.30 14.62
N ALA A 18 13.11 9.45 14.04
CA ALA A 18 14.40 10.12 14.29
C ALA A 18 14.58 10.51 15.76
N THR A 19 13.54 11.09 16.39
CA THR A 19 13.55 11.51 17.81
C THR A 19 13.78 10.32 18.74
N HIS A 20 13.22 9.16 18.41
CA HIS A 20 13.26 7.96 19.24
C HIS A 20 14.32 6.95 18.82
N SER A 21 15.22 7.31 17.88
CA SER A 21 16.25 6.39 17.34
C SER A 21 15.64 5.07 16.81
N ALA A 22 14.44 5.14 16.24
CA ALA A 22 13.77 4.02 15.59
C ALA A 22 13.98 4.06 14.08
N ALA A 23 13.94 2.90 13.43
CA ALA A 23 13.99 2.81 11.97
C ALA A 23 12.70 3.34 11.35
N TYR A 24 12.82 4.22 10.35
CA TYR A 24 11.72 4.64 9.49
C TYR A 24 11.75 3.83 8.18
N LEU A 25 10.68 3.10 7.89
CA LEU A 25 10.52 2.40 6.61
C LEU A 25 9.80 3.32 5.60
N PRO A 26 10.45 3.76 4.51
CA PRO A 26 9.91 4.79 3.60
C PRO A 26 8.90 4.23 2.59
N LEU A 27 7.85 3.57 3.08
CA LEU A 27 6.85 2.93 2.24
C LEU A 27 6.01 3.94 1.45
N HIS A 28 5.64 5.06 2.07
CA HIS A 28 4.83 6.10 1.42
C HIS A 28 5.54 6.69 0.21
N GLU A 29 6.82 7.02 0.38
CA GLU A 29 7.68 7.57 -0.65
C GLU A 29 7.84 6.56 -1.79
N ARG A 30 8.10 5.29 -1.45
CA ARG A 30 8.28 4.23 -2.44
C ARG A 30 7.02 3.97 -3.27
N GLN A 31 5.84 3.92 -2.62
CA GLN A 31 4.58 3.73 -3.33
C GLN A 31 4.20 4.95 -4.17
N THR A 32 4.47 6.16 -3.66
CA THR A 32 4.22 7.42 -4.40
C THR A 32 5.11 7.51 -5.64
N GLU A 33 6.39 7.13 -5.53
CA GLU A 33 7.29 7.05 -6.68
C GLU A 33 6.77 6.07 -7.75
N VAL A 34 6.34 4.88 -7.33
CA VAL A 34 5.79 3.87 -8.26
C VAL A 34 4.52 4.38 -8.95
N LEU A 35 3.61 5.02 -8.22
CA LEU A 35 2.39 5.62 -8.78
C LEU A 35 2.73 6.78 -9.73
N SER A 36 3.63 7.67 -9.34
CA SER A 36 4.05 8.81 -10.16
C SER A 36 4.71 8.38 -11.47
N ARG A 37 5.52 7.32 -11.45
CA ARG A 37 6.15 6.78 -12.67
C ARG A 37 5.16 6.05 -13.58
N ALA A 38 4.14 5.41 -13.00
CA ALA A 38 3.12 4.69 -13.75
C ALA A 38 2.03 5.60 -14.33
N ASP A 39 1.85 6.79 -13.75
CA ASP A 39 0.83 7.79 -14.10
C ASP A 39 -0.57 7.17 -14.36
N PRO A 40 -1.11 6.39 -13.41
CA PRO A 40 -2.40 5.75 -13.62
C PRO A 40 -3.53 6.78 -13.64
N PRO A 41 -4.62 6.54 -14.39
CA PRO A 41 -5.77 7.43 -14.37
C PRO A 41 -6.34 7.54 -12.95
N PRO A 42 -6.84 8.72 -12.54
CA PRO A 42 -7.43 8.90 -11.22
C PRO A 42 -8.61 7.94 -11.01
N VAL A 43 -8.59 7.20 -9.90
CA VAL A 43 -9.70 6.33 -9.48
C VAL A 43 -10.51 7.05 -8.41
N PRO A 44 -11.80 7.33 -8.63
CA PRO A 44 -12.65 7.94 -7.61
C PRO A 44 -12.62 7.12 -6.32
N TYR A 45 -12.45 7.80 -5.20
CA TYR A 45 -12.65 7.17 -3.89
C TYR A 45 -14.10 6.73 -3.77
N ARG A 46 -14.29 5.48 -3.33
CA ARG A 46 -15.60 4.93 -2.99
C ARG A 46 -15.50 4.44 -1.57
N GLU A 47 -16.32 5.00 -0.69
CA GLU A 47 -16.41 4.53 0.69
C GLU A 47 -16.67 3.03 0.71
N LEU A 48 -15.86 2.29 1.46
CA LEU A 48 -16.17 0.91 1.74
C LEU A 48 -17.32 0.86 2.73
N THR A 49 -18.46 0.34 2.26
CA THR A 49 -19.47 -0.19 3.17
C THR A 49 -18.95 -1.49 3.79
N PRO A 50 -19.36 -1.84 5.02
CA PRO A 50 -19.00 -3.14 5.63
C PRO A 50 -19.30 -4.34 4.72
N ALA A 51 -20.39 -4.27 3.94
CA ALA A 51 -20.74 -5.27 2.93
C ALA A 51 -19.71 -5.37 1.78
N ALA A 52 -19.12 -4.25 1.36
CA ALA A 52 -18.08 -4.24 0.34
C ALA A 52 -16.77 -4.88 0.82
N GLY A 53 -16.43 -4.72 2.11
CA GLY A 53 -15.27 -5.37 2.75
C GLY A 53 -15.43 -6.88 2.85
N VAL A 54 -16.60 -7.35 3.32
CA VAL A 54 -16.94 -8.80 3.31
C VAL A 54 -16.90 -9.36 1.89
N GLY A 55 -17.37 -8.61 0.89
CA GLY A 55 -17.34 -9.02 -0.51
C GLY A 55 -15.93 -9.23 -1.09
N VAL A 56 -14.89 -8.55 -0.57
CA VAL A 56 -13.49 -8.78 -0.97
C VAL A 56 -12.96 -10.07 -0.35
N LEU A 57 -13.25 -10.30 0.94
CA LEU A 57 -12.90 -11.55 1.63
C LEU A 57 -13.56 -12.77 0.98
N VAL A 58 -14.85 -12.68 0.62
CA VAL A 58 -15.58 -13.73 -0.10
C VAL A 58 -15.02 -13.92 -1.52
N GLN A 59 -14.70 -12.85 -2.26
CA GLN A 59 -14.09 -12.98 -3.60
C GLN A 59 -12.72 -13.65 -3.55
N HIS A 60 -11.93 -13.40 -2.51
CA HIS A 60 -10.62 -14.00 -2.37
C HIS A 60 -10.69 -15.46 -1.89
N ALA A 61 -11.47 -15.71 -0.83
CA ALA A 61 -11.58 -17.02 -0.18
C ALA A 61 -12.47 -18.03 -0.93
N VAL A 62 -13.56 -17.58 -1.57
CA VAL A 62 -14.56 -18.47 -2.21
C VAL A 62 -14.37 -18.55 -3.73
N LEU A 63 -14.02 -17.44 -4.39
CA LEU A 63 -13.88 -17.39 -5.86
C LEU A 63 -12.43 -17.56 -6.36
N ARG A 64 -11.46 -17.78 -5.45
CA ARG A 64 -10.01 -17.89 -5.74
C ARG A 64 -9.46 -16.74 -6.62
N ARG A 65 -10.11 -15.57 -6.58
CA ARG A 65 -9.65 -14.41 -7.36
C ARG A 65 -8.42 -13.84 -6.68
N SER A 66 -7.34 -13.66 -7.43
CA SER A 66 -6.14 -12.97 -6.92
C SER A 66 -6.51 -11.53 -6.56
N LEU A 67 -5.87 -10.99 -5.52
CA LEU A 67 -6.01 -9.58 -5.12
C LEU A 67 -5.72 -8.66 -6.31
N ASP A 68 -4.74 -9.04 -7.15
CA ASP A 68 -4.42 -8.33 -8.39
C ASP A 68 -5.60 -8.26 -9.36
N SER A 69 -6.40 -9.32 -9.48
CA SER A 69 -7.58 -9.30 -10.33
C SER A 69 -8.66 -8.34 -9.82
N ILE A 70 -8.77 -8.17 -8.49
CA ILE A 70 -9.71 -7.25 -7.86
C ILE A 70 -9.24 -5.81 -8.11
N SER A 71 -7.96 -5.52 -7.86
CA SER A 71 -7.32 -4.23 -8.15
C SER A 71 -7.50 -3.82 -9.60
N ARG A 72 -7.18 -4.71 -10.53
CA ARG A 72 -7.22 -4.45 -11.97
C ARG A 72 -8.63 -4.15 -12.47
N ARG A 73 -9.66 -4.82 -11.94
CA ARG A 73 -11.08 -4.48 -12.23
C ARG A 73 -11.51 -3.12 -11.70
N ARG A 74 -10.84 -2.62 -10.66
CA ARG A 74 -11.12 -1.32 -10.03
C ARG A 74 -10.20 -0.20 -10.54
N GLY A 75 -9.31 -0.50 -11.50
CA GLY A 75 -8.30 0.45 -12.00
C GLY A 75 -7.23 0.81 -10.98
N LEU A 76 -7.11 0.06 -9.88
CA LEU A 76 -6.13 0.33 -8.82
C LEU A 76 -4.83 -0.41 -9.09
N LEU A 77 -3.70 0.26 -8.88
CA LEU A 77 -2.37 -0.31 -9.17
C LEU A 77 -1.77 -1.09 -8.00
N LEU A 78 -1.90 -0.57 -6.78
CA LEU A 78 -1.22 -1.10 -5.58
C LEU A 78 -2.19 -1.65 -4.53
N THR A 79 -3.47 -1.29 -4.61
CA THR A 79 -4.47 -1.62 -3.59
C THR A 79 -5.68 -2.32 -4.20
N THR A 80 -6.46 -3.02 -3.38
CA THR A 80 -7.74 -3.60 -3.79
C THR A 80 -8.90 -2.62 -3.63
N ASP A 81 -8.77 -1.65 -2.72
CA ASP A 81 -9.88 -0.81 -2.27
C ASP A 81 -9.42 0.54 -1.68
N HIS A 82 -8.30 1.08 -2.16
CA HIS A 82 -7.61 2.28 -1.64
C HIS A 82 -6.91 2.10 -0.28
N ILE A 83 -7.10 0.98 0.41
CA ILE A 83 -6.51 0.73 1.73
C ILE A 83 -5.64 -0.54 1.71
N HIS A 84 -6.25 -1.67 1.36
CA HIS A 84 -5.59 -2.98 1.41
C HIS A 84 -4.71 -3.20 0.19
N GLN A 85 -3.53 -3.77 0.40
CA GLN A 85 -2.53 -3.99 -0.65
C GLN A 85 -2.90 -5.17 -1.55
N ASN A 86 -2.56 -5.09 -2.84
CA ASN A 86 -2.47 -6.25 -3.72
C ASN A 86 -1.07 -6.87 -3.68
N SER A 87 -0.77 -7.85 -4.54
CA SER A 87 0.54 -8.52 -4.52
C SER A 87 1.68 -7.55 -4.85
N ARG A 88 1.47 -6.57 -5.75
CA ARG A 88 2.46 -5.55 -6.07
C ARG A 88 2.68 -4.59 -4.88
N GLY A 89 1.61 -4.12 -4.25
CA GLY A 89 1.70 -3.27 -3.06
C GLY A 89 2.41 -3.97 -1.89
N ALA A 90 2.09 -5.25 -1.66
CA ALA A 90 2.73 -6.07 -0.64
C ALA A 90 4.21 -6.35 -0.95
N ALA A 91 4.58 -6.51 -2.23
CA ALA A 91 5.97 -6.65 -2.63
C ALA A 91 6.80 -5.39 -2.31
N LEU A 92 6.22 -4.19 -2.46
CA LEU A 92 6.88 -2.95 -2.06
C LEU A 92 7.06 -2.86 -0.53
N VAL A 93 6.11 -3.40 0.25
CA VAL A 93 6.27 -3.51 1.71
C VAL A 93 7.43 -4.44 2.05
N ALA A 94 7.51 -5.61 1.41
CA ALA A 94 8.63 -6.53 1.61
C ALA A 94 9.96 -5.88 1.21
N GLU A 95 10.02 -5.20 0.07
CA GLU A 95 11.20 -4.48 -0.43
C GLU A 95 11.74 -3.48 0.61
N VAL A 96 10.87 -2.64 1.20
CA VAL A 96 11.31 -1.67 2.21
C VAL A 96 11.63 -2.31 3.56
N ILE A 97 11.16 -3.52 3.86
CA ILE A 97 11.57 -4.25 5.06
C ILE A 97 12.94 -4.87 4.84
N ASP A 98 13.16 -5.48 3.67
CA ASP A 98 14.40 -6.18 3.33
C ASP A 98 15.62 -5.24 3.36
N THR A 99 15.46 -3.96 3.04
CA THR A 99 16.54 -2.96 3.15
C THR A 99 17.02 -2.70 4.58
N PHE A 100 16.24 -3.11 5.59
CA PHE A 100 16.57 -2.94 7.01
C PHE A 100 16.91 -4.26 7.71
N LEU A 101 16.70 -5.40 7.06
CA LEU A 101 17.10 -6.68 7.61
C LEU A 101 18.63 -6.85 7.46
N PRO A 102 19.34 -7.26 8.51
CA PRO A 102 20.76 -7.55 8.39
C PRO A 102 20.95 -8.71 7.41
N THR A 103 21.92 -8.59 6.49
CA THR A 103 22.40 -9.73 5.73
C THR A 103 22.90 -10.77 6.72
N ARG A 104 22.34 -11.99 6.70
CA ARG A 104 22.90 -13.08 7.48
C ARG A 104 24.35 -13.28 7.04
N SER A 105 25.29 -13.00 7.93
CA SER A 105 26.63 -13.55 7.82
C SER A 105 26.49 -15.07 7.95
N GLY A 106 26.84 -15.78 6.89
CA GLY A 106 27.00 -17.23 6.91
C GLY A 106 28.28 -17.63 7.63
#